data_AF-A0A8S2XQG4-F1
#
_entry.id   AF-A0A8S2XQG4-F1
#
_cell.length_a   1.000
_cell.length_b   1.000
_cell.length_c   1.000
_cell.angle_alpha   90.00
_cell.angle_beta   90.00
_cell.angle_gamma   90.00
#
_symmetry.space_group_name_H-M   'P 1'
#
loop_
_entity.id
_entity.type
_entity.pdbx_description
1 polymer ?
#
loop_
_entity_poly.entity_id
_entity_poly.type
_entity_poly.pdbx_seq_one_letter_code
_entity_poly.pdbx_strand_id
1 'polypeptide(L)'
;NHGEAKNLSPVILPSILESHKEKVRTMLKREFEKPREHAREFDSFSYLITKQADVEVEQFLNTEHSFNDYVREVKKYKSIIDEIQYNLEKVVRRGMFEILCNDLIRALAKRAESCMTKLLDRMVKDHRESGEELIGEF
;
A
#
# COMPACT_ATOMS: atom_id res chain seq x y z
N ASN A 1 -73.51 -1.96 18.58
CA ASN A 1 -72.42 -2.21 19.54
C ASN A 1 -71.54 -3.35 19.03
N HIS A 2 -70.60 -3.06 18.11
CA HIS A 2 -69.60 -4.03 17.68
C HIS A 2 -68.30 -3.69 18.39
N GLY A 3 -67.87 -4.56 19.30
CA GLY A 3 -66.57 -4.46 19.95
C GLY A 3 -65.50 -4.96 18.99
N GLU A 4 -64.68 -4.06 18.48
CA GLU A 4 -63.49 -4.43 17.72
C GLU A 4 -62.53 -5.20 18.64
N ALA A 5 -62.15 -6.40 18.22
CA ALA A 5 -61.15 -7.21 18.90
C ALA A 5 -59.80 -6.48 18.86
N LYS A 6 -59.44 -5.82 19.97
CA LYS A 6 -58.12 -5.22 20.17
C LYS A 6 -57.08 -6.33 20.30
N ASN A 7 -56.47 -6.70 19.18
CA ASN A 7 -55.29 -7.54 19.18
C ASN A 7 -54.10 -6.73 19.72
N LEU A 8 -53.39 -7.28 20.71
CA LEU A 8 -52.15 -6.68 21.21
C LEU A 8 -51.10 -6.72 20.10
N SER A 9 -50.63 -5.55 19.66
CA SER A 9 -49.48 -5.45 18.77
C SER A 9 -48.20 -5.69 19.57
N PRO A 10 -47.26 -6.53 19.12
CA PRO A 10 -45.97 -6.67 19.79
C PRO A 10 -45.23 -5.33 19.74
N VAL A 11 -44.92 -4.78 20.91
CA VAL A 11 -44.13 -3.54 21.06
C VAL A 11 -42.75 -3.92 21.57
N ILE A 12 -41.72 -3.60 20.79
CA ILE A 12 -40.33 -3.70 21.27
C ILE A 12 -40.04 -2.47 22.12
N LEU A 13 -39.71 -2.68 23.39
CA LEU A 13 -39.34 -1.59 24.28
C LEU A 13 -38.09 -0.86 23.75
N PRO A 14 -38.07 0.49 23.74
CA PRO A 14 -36.91 1.25 23.27
C PRO A 14 -35.60 0.88 23.97
N SER A 15 -35.65 0.55 25.26
CA SER A 15 -34.49 0.11 26.04
C SER A 15 -33.87 -1.20 25.52
N ILE A 16 -34.69 -2.14 25.06
CA ILE A 16 -34.22 -3.40 24.47
C ILE A 16 -33.56 -3.10 23.13
N LEU A 17 -34.17 -2.24 22.30
CA LEU A 17 -33.61 -1.84 21.02
C LEU A 17 -32.26 -1.14 21.18
N GLU A 18 -32.15 -0.18 22.09
CA GLU A 18 -30.89 0.53 22.36
C GLU A 18 -29.81 -0.39 22.93
N SER A 19 -30.17 -1.31 23.83
CA SER A 19 -29.22 -2.32 24.34
C SER A 19 -28.62 -3.17 23.21
N HIS A 20 -29.44 -3.59 22.24
CA HIS A 20 -28.95 -4.38 21.10
C HIS A 20 -28.15 -3.54 20.11
N LYS A 21 -28.54 -2.28 19.84
CA LYS A 21 -27.73 -1.36 19.04
C LYS A 21 -26.35 -1.18 19.65
N GLU A 22 -26.25 -1.04 20.98
CA GLU A 22 -24.96 -0.87 21.64
C GLU A 22 -24.08 -2.12 21.57
N LYS A 23 -24.68 -3.31 21.67
CA LYS A 23 -23.96 -4.57 21.43
C LYS A 23 -23.38 -4.63 20.01
N VAL A 24 -24.16 -4.24 19.00
CA VAL A 24 -23.69 -4.19 17.60
C VAL A 24 -22.57 -3.17 17.45
N ARG A 25 -22.71 -1.95 18.00
CA ARG A 25 -21.65 -0.93 17.95
C ARG A 25 -20.36 -1.40 18.61
N THR A 26 -20.46 -2.03 19.78
CA THR A 26 -19.31 -2.57 20.51
C THR A 26 -18.62 -3.67 19.72
N MET A 27 -19.40 -4.58 19.14
CA MET A 27 -18.89 -5.65 18.28
C MET A 27 -18.17 -5.07 17.05
N LEU A 28 -18.78 -4.11 16.35
CA LEU A 28 -18.18 -3.45 15.19
C LEU A 28 -16.87 -2.77 15.55
N LYS A 29 -16.81 -2.01 16.65
CA LYS A 29 -15.56 -1.36 17.11
C LYS A 29 -14.42 -2.38 17.27
N ARG A 30 -14.70 -3.53 17.87
CA ARG A 30 -13.71 -4.60 18.04
C ARG A 30 -13.30 -5.21 16.68
N GLU A 31 -14.26 -5.46 15.80
CA GLU A 31 -13.96 -6.03 14.48
C GLU A 31 -13.18 -5.06 13.58
N PHE A 32 -13.40 -3.74 13.72
CA PHE A 32 -12.68 -2.69 12.98
C PHE A 32 -11.19 -2.59 13.32
N GLU A 33 -10.76 -3.07 14.48
CA GLU A 33 -9.32 -3.12 14.78
C GLU A 33 -8.58 -4.07 13.81
N LYS A 34 -9.23 -5.13 13.30
CA LYS A 34 -8.55 -6.10 12.42
C LYS A 34 -8.14 -5.50 11.06
N PRO A 35 -9.00 -4.73 10.35
CA PRO A 35 -8.53 -3.96 9.18
C PRO A 35 -7.44 -2.96 9.51
N ARG A 36 -7.50 -2.32 10.67
CA ARG A 36 -6.49 -1.33 11.10
C ARG A 36 -5.14 -1.97 11.38
N GLU A 37 -5.13 -3.15 11.98
CA GLU A 37 -3.93 -3.96 12.18
C GLU A 37 -3.35 -4.42 10.84
N HIS A 38 -4.19 -4.92 9.93
CA HIS A 38 -3.75 -5.31 8.60
C HIS A 38 -3.13 -4.14 7.81
N ALA A 39 -3.65 -2.92 7.97
CA ALA A 39 -3.07 -1.74 7.34
C ALA A 39 -1.61 -1.49 7.78
N ARG A 40 -1.21 -1.91 8.99
CA ARG A 40 0.17 -1.78 9.48
C ARG A 40 1.15 -2.74 8.82
N GLU A 41 0.67 -3.79 8.14
CA GLU A 41 1.54 -4.67 7.34
C GLU A 41 2.25 -3.88 6.21
N PHE A 42 1.72 -2.71 5.83
CA PHE A 42 2.30 -1.83 4.82
C PHE A 42 3.25 -0.76 5.38
N ASP A 43 3.46 -0.72 6.71
CA ASP A 43 4.35 0.27 7.34
C ASP A 43 5.81 0.09 6.89
N SER A 44 6.21 -1.14 6.54
CA SER A 44 7.52 -1.44 5.94
C SER A 44 7.73 -0.70 4.61
N PHE A 45 6.66 -0.39 3.88
CA PHE A 45 6.69 0.36 2.62
C PHE A 45 6.36 1.85 2.80
N SER A 46 6.37 2.36 4.04
CA SER A 46 6.05 3.75 4.36
C SER A 46 6.85 4.77 3.53
N TYR A 47 8.13 4.52 3.29
CA TYR A 47 8.99 5.36 2.46
C TYR A 47 8.53 5.46 0.99
N LEU A 48 7.90 4.40 0.45
CA LEU A 48 7.23 4.46 -0.83
C LEU A 48 5.92 5.24 -0.71
N ILE A 49 5.12 4.98 0.33
CA ILE A 49 3.82 5.65 0.55
C ILE A 49 3.98 7.17 0.63
N THR A 50 4.95 7.64 1.42
CA THR A 50 5.25 9.06 1.64
C THR A 50 6.00 9.71 0.49
N LYS A 51 6.38 8.95 -0.55
CA LYS A 51 7.24 9.39 -1.66
C LYS A 51 8.65 9.80 -1.23
N GLN A 52 9.09 9.40 -0.04
CA GLN A 52 10.45 9.63 0.40
C GLN A 52 11.46 8.94 -0.52
N ALA A 53 11.14 7.75 -1.03
CA ALA A 53 11.96 7.01 -1.99
C ALA A 53 12.23 7.80 -3.28
N ASP A 54 11.24 8.57 -3.76
CA ASP A 54 11.40 9.41 -4.94
C ASP A 54 12.45 10.50 -4.66
N VAL A 55 12.37 11.15 -3.51
CA VAL A 55 13.32 12.20 -3.10
C VAL A 55 14.74 11.64 -2.97
N GLU A 56 14.90 10.47 -2.35
CA GLU A 56 16.20 9.81 -2.19
C GLU A 56 16.84 9.45 -3.54
N VAL A 57 16.05 8.95 -4.49
CA VAL A 57 16.55 8.65 -5.85
C VAL A 57 16.96 9.93 -6.57
N GLU A 58 16.17 10.99 -6.51
CA GLU A 58 16.55 12.27 -7.11
C GLU A 58 17.84 12.82 -6.49
N GLN A 59 18.00 12.72 -5.16
CA GLN A 59 19.23 13.14 -4.49
C GLN A 59 20.44 12.31 -4.95
N PHE A 60 20.29 10.99 -5.01
CA PHE A 60 21.32 10.08 -5.53
C PHE A 60 21.72 10.45 -6.96
N LEU A 61 20.76 10.70 -7.86
CA LEU A 61 21.02 11.06 -9.25
C LEU A 61 21.73 12.42 -9.43
N ASN A 62 21.64 13.30 -8.44
CA ASN A 62 22.29 14.61 -8.42
C ASN A 62 23.72 14.57 -7.85
N THR A 63 24.15 13.42 -7.32
CA THR A 63 25.51 13.21 -6.81
C THR A 63 26.30 12.22 -7.68
N GLU A 64 27.62 12.31 -7.62
CA GLU A 64 28.49 11.39 -8.36
C GLU A 64 28.55 10.04 -7.65
N HIS A 65 28.36 8.96 -8.41
CA HIS A 65 28.32 7.60 -7.91
C HIS A 65 29.00 6.63 -8.86
N SER A 66 29.55 5.54 -8.31
CA SER A 66 30.14 4.49 -9.13
C SER A 66 29.06 3.64 -9.79
N PHE A 67 29.40 2.97 -10.89
CA PHE A 67 28.51 1.98 -11.53
C PHE A 67 28.01 0.92 -10.54
N ASN A 68 28.86 0.47 -9.61
CA ASN A 68 28.49 -0.51 -8.60
C ASN A 68 27.44 0.02 -7.61
N ASP A 69 27.45 1.32 -7.31
CA ASP A 69 26.44 1.95 -6.47
C ASP A 69 25.06 1.95 -7.16
N TYR A 70 25.03 2.29 -8.45
CA TYR A 70 23.81 2.20 -9.25
C TYR A 70 23.27 0.75 -9.31
N VAL A 71 24.13 -0.23 -9.54
CA VAL A 71 23.75 -1.66 -9.55
C VAL A 71 23.14 -2.07 -8.20
N ARG A 72 23.66 -1.57 -7.09
CA ARG A 72 23.13 -1.84 -5.75
C ARG A 72 21.73 -1.25 -5.58
N GLU A 73 21.53 0.02 -5.94
CA GLU A 73 20.21 0.66 -5.82
C GLU A 73 19.17 0.02 -6.76
N VAL A 74 19.54 -0.32 -8.00
CA VAL A 74 18.65 -1.05 -8.92
C VAL A 74 18.23 -2.40 -8.33
N LYS A 75 19.18 -3.18 -7.79
CA LYS A 75 18.88 -4.46 -7.14
C LYS A 75 17.97 -4.31 -5.92
N LYS A 76 18.17 -3.27 -5.11
CA LYS A 76 17.31 -2.93 -3.98
C LYS A 76 15.87 -2.71 -4.43
N TYR A 77 15.63 -1.83 -5.41
CA TYR A 77 14.27 -1.59 -5.92
C TYR A 77 13.67 -2.81 -6.61
N LYS A 78 14.48 -3.61 -7.33
CA LYS A 78 14.01 -4.87 -7.90
C LYS A 78 13.51 -5.85 -6.83
N SER A 79 14.25 -6.00 -5.73
CA SER A 79 13.85 -6.85 -4.59
C SER A 79 12.55 -6.37 -3.96
N ILE A 80 12.39 -5.05 -3.80
CA ILE A 80 11.17 -4.45 -3.26
C ILE A 80 9.96 -4.73 -4.18
N ILE A 81 10.14 -4.58 -5.50
CA ILE A 81 9.09 -4.89 -6.48
C ILE A 81 8.68 -6.36 -6.38
N ASP A 82 9.64 -7.27 -6.30
CA ASP A 82 9.37 -8.70 -6.17
C ASP A 82 8.63 -9.03 -4.87
N GLU A 83 9.05 -8.42 -3.76
CA GLU A 83 8.36 -8.57 -2.48
C GLU A 83 6.91 -8.11 -2.55
N ILE A 84 6.66 -6.93 -3.12
CA ILE A 84 5.31 -6.36 -3.27
C ILE A 84 4.44 -7.24 -4.18
N GLN A 85 5.00 -7.74 -5.29
CA GLN A 85 4.24 -8.47 -6.31
C GLN A 85 3.92 -9.91 -5.89
N TYR A 86 4.85 -10.59 -5.21
CA TYR A 86 4.75 -12.02 -4.98
C TYR A 86 4.41 -12.39 -3.53
N ASN A 87 4.70 -11.52 -2.55
CA ASN A 87 4.53 -11.86 -1.13
C ASN A 87 3.33 -11.17 -0.47
N LEU A 88 2.69 -10.19 -1.12
CA LEU A 88 1.54 -9.48 -0.55
C LEU A 88 0.21 -10.07 -1.02
N GLU A 89 -0.69 -10.29 -0.07
CA GLU A 89 -2.05 -10.73 -0.34
C GLU A 89 -2.91 -9.56 -0.85
N LYS A 90 -3.49 -9.74 -2.04
CA LYS A 90 -4.32 -8.70 -2.69
C LYS A 90 -5.71 -8.56 -2.08
N VAL A 91 -6.25 -9.65 -1.55
CA VAL A 91 -7.58 -9.72 -0.94
C VAL A 91 -7.46 -10.56 0.31
N VAL A 92 -7.82 -9.98 1.44
CA VAL A 92 -7.60 -10.57 2.76
C VAL A 92 -8.88 -10.51 3.55
N ARG A 93 -9.34 -11.66 4.05
CA ARG A 93 -10.49 -11.71 4.97
C ARG A 93 -10.01 -11.65 6.41
N ARG A 94 -10.49 -10.65 7.17
CA ARG A 94 -10.25 -10.47 8.59
C ARG A 94 -11.58 -10.31 9.33
N GLY A 95 -12.03 -11.40 9.96
CA GLY A 95 -13.31 -11.41 10.68
C GLY A 95 -14.49 -11.10 9.78
N MET A 96 -15.18 -9.98 10.07
CA MET A 96 -16.32 -9.49 9.29
C MET A 96 -15.95 -8.71 8.03
N PHE A 97 -14.66 -8.42 7.82
CA PHE A 97 -14.20 -7.59 6.72
C PHE A 97 -13.45 -8.40 5.67
N GLU A 98 -13.66 -8.01 4.42
CA GLU A 98 -12.78 -8.31 3.32
C GLU A 98 -12.03 -7.03 2.96
N ILE A 99 -10.71 -7.11 2.91
CA ILE A 99 -9.83 -5.98 2.68
C ILE A 99 -9.21 -6.15 1.30
N LEU A 100 -9.41 -5.16 0.44
CA LEU A 100 -8.97 -5.16 -0.95
C LEU A 100 -7.74 -4.27 -1.09
N CYS A 101 -6.56 -4.87 -1.16
CA CYS A 101 -5.27 -4.19 -1.25
C CYS A 101 -4.75 -4.07 -2.69
N ASN A 102 -5.51 -4.53 -3.69
CA ASN A 102 -5.11 -4.56 -5.11
C ASN A 102 -4.51 -3.24 -5.61
N ASP A 103 -5.22 -2.13 -5.39
CA ASP A 103 -4.80 -0.82 -5.90
C ASP A 103 -3.59 -0.28 -5.16
N LEU A 104 -3.52 -0.51 -3.84
CA LEU A 104 -2.36 -0.14 -3.04
C LEU A 104 -1.11 -0.90 -3.48
N ILE A 105 -1.19 -2.22 -3.59
CA ILE A 105 -0.09 -3.09 -4.05
C ILE A 105 0.38 -2.68 -5.44
N ARG A 106 -0.56 -2.44 -6.38
CA ARG A 106 -0.23 -1.96 -7.73
C ARG A 106 0.46 -0.60 -7.69
N ALA A 107 -0.03 0.34 -6.88
CA ALA A 107 0.55 1.66 -6.77
C ALA A 107 1.96 1.64 -6.16
N LEU A 108 2.20 0.80 -5.15
CA LEU A 108 3.51 0.60 -4.53
C LEU A 108 4.51 -0.01 -5.51
N ALA A 109 4.13 -1.09 -6.20
CA ALA A 109 4.97 -1.73 -7.21
C ALA A 109 5.35 -0.74 -8.31
N LYS A 110 4.37 0.01 -8.84
CA LYS A 110 4.61 1.03 -9.88
C LYS A 110 5.55 2.14 -9.41
N ARG A 111 5.47 2.54 -8.14
CA ARG A 111 6.36 3.58 -7.59
C ARG A 111 7.79 3.07 -7.45
N ALA A 112 7.97 1.87 -6.91
CA ALA A 112 9.30 1.24 -6.84
C ALA A 112 9.90 1.00 -8.24
N GLU A 113 9.08 0.60 -9.22
CA GLU A 113 9.47 0.47 -10.62
C GLU A 113 9.91 1.82 -11.20
N SER A 114 9.17 2.89 -10.94
CA SER A 114 9.56 4.24 -11.40
C SER A 114 10.90 4.68 -10.82
N CYS A 115 11.19 4.39 -9.54
CA CYS A 115 12.49 4.64 -8.92
C CYS A 115 13.61 3.86 -9.62
N MET A 116 13.39 2.57 -9.86
CA MET A 116 14.34 1.69 -10.54
C MET A 116 14.63 2.16 -11.97
N THR A 117 13.60 2.53 -12.74
CA THR A 117 13.74 3.00 -14.12
C THR A 117 14.57 4.27 -14.20
N LYS A 118 14.36 5.25 -13.31
CA LYS A 118 15.18 6.47 -13.27
C LYS A 118 16.68 6.17 -13.09
N LEU A 119 17.01 5.20 -12.23
CA LEU A 119 18.39 4.78 -12.00
C LEU A 119 18.98 4.12 -13.26
N LEU A 120 18.23 3.21 -13.89
CA LEU A 120 18.64 2.54 -15.12
C LEU A 120 18.84 3.52 -16.28
N ASP A 121 17.93 4.47 -16.45
CA ASP A 121 18.02 5.50 -17.50
C ASP A 121 19.30 6.33 -17.34
N ARG A 122 19.66 6.67 -16.10
CA ARG A 122 20.93 7.37 -15.83
C ARG A 122 22.15 6.51 -16.14
N MET A 123 22.17 5.23 -15.74
CA MET A 123 23.27 4.32 -16.08
C MET A 123 23.48 4.19 -17.59
N VAL A 124 22.39 4.08 -18.36
CA VAL A 124 22.45 3.98 -19.82
C VAL A 124 23.02 5.26 -20.43
N LYS A 125 22.60 6.41 -19.91
CA LYS A 125 23.11 7.71 -20.33
C LYS A 125 24.60 7.85 -20.05
N ASP A 126 25.04 7.60 -18.82
CA ASP A 126 26.44 7.73 -18.41
C ASP A 126 27.35 6.80 -19.25
N HIS A 127 26.92 5.55 -19.50
CA HIS A 127 27.68 4.62 -20.32
C HIS A 127 27.82 5.10 -21.78
N ARG A 128 26.76 5.70 -22.34
CA ARG A 128 26.77 6.26 -23.68
C ARG A 128 27.72 7.46 -23.78
N GLU A 129 27.68 8.38 -22.82
CA GLU A 129 28.52 9.58 -22.79
C GLU A 129 30.01 9.19 -22.70
N SER A 130 30.38 8.26 -21.81
CA SER A 130 31.76 7.76 -21.75
C SER A 130 32.22 7.07 -23.04
N GLY A 131 31.32 6.39 -23.74
CA GLY A 131 31.62 5.77 -25.04
C GLY A 131 31.86 6.80 -26.15
N GLU A 132 31.08 7.87 -26.18
CA GLU A 132 31.23 8.97 -27.15
C GLU A 132 32.52 9.77 -26.91
N GLU A 133 32.89 10.04 -25.65
CA GLU A 133 34.16 10.69 -25.29
C GLU A 133 35.37 9.90 -25.75
N LEU A 134 35.40 8.59 -25.49
CA LEU A 134 36.49 7.71 -25.93
C LEU A 134 36.67 7.73 -27.46
N ILE A 135 35.58 7.80 -28.23
CA ILE A 135 35.66 7.85 -29.71
C ILE A 135 36.17 9.22 -30.18
N GLY A 136 35.85 10.31 -29.48
CA GLY A 136 36.31 11.66 -29.83
C GLY A 136 37.80 11.91 -29.56
N GLU A 137 38.43 11.08 -28.73
CA GLU A 137 39.87 11.12 -28.46
C GLU A 137 40.74 10.41 -29.52
N PHE A 138 40.14 9.66 -30.45
CA PHE A 138 40.81 8.98 -31.57
C PHE A 138 40.56 9.66 -32.93
#